data_AF-A0A369W445-F1
#
_entry.id   AF-A0A369W445-F1
#
_cell.length_a   1.000
_cell.length_b   1.000
_cell.length_c   1.000
_cell.angle_alpha   90.00
_cell.angle_beta   90.00
_cell.angle_gamma   90.00
#
_symmetry.space_group_name_H-M   'P 1'
#
loop_
_entity.id
_entity.type
_entity.pdbx_description
1 polymer ?
#
loop_
_entity_poly.entity_id
_entity_poly.type
_entity_poly.pdbx_seq_one_letter_code
_entity_poly.pdbx_strand_id
1 'polypeptide(L)' 'MAVSNPARSRGRTRWLVIAAIVLGVAVFVGANAHLIYVSFASQPACVDHAKPGEMRAGQYSAAKSSC' A
#
# COMPACT_ATOMS: atom_id res chain seq x y z
N MET A 1 22.97 -37.37 -15.84
CA MET A 1 22.94 -36.93 -14.43
C MET A 1 23.90 -35.76 -14.28
N ALA A 2 23.39 -34.54 -14.05
CA ALA A 2 24.24 -33.36 -13.92
C ALA A 2 24.85 -33.29 -12.52
N VAL A 3 26.18 -33.48 -12.42
CA VAL A 3 26.92 -33.31 -11.18
C VAL A 3 26.93 -31.83 -10.82
N SER A 4 26.08 -31.46 -9.86
CA SER A 4 26.05 -30.12 -9.29
C SER A 4 27.27 -29.95 -8.38
N ASN A 5 28.28 -29.18 -8.81
CA ASN A 5 29.44 -28.92 -7.97
C ASN A 5 29.00 -28.09 -6.73
N PRO A 6 29.16 -28.58 -5.48
CA PRO A 6 28.63 -27.94 -4.27
C PRO A 6 29.23 -26.54 -4.01
N ALA A 7 30.43 -26.25 -4.51
CA ALA A 7 31.01 -24.91 -4.40
C ALA A 7 30.26 -23.88 -5.26
N ARG A 8 29.78 -24.27 -6.45
CA ARG A 8 28.98 -23.43 -7.35
C ARG A 8 27.54 -23.26 -6.86
N SER A 9 26.98 -24.29 -6.20
CA SER A 9 25.61 -24.23 -5.67
C SER A 9 25.47 -23.28 -4.49
N ARG A 10 26.45 -23.22 -3.56
CA ARG A 10 26.44 -22.26 -2.44
C ARG A 10 26.43 -20.80 -2.92
N GLY A 11 27.24 -20.49 -3.93
CA GLY A 11 27.26 -19.16 -4.55
C GLY A 11 25.92 -18.82 -5.20
N ARG A 12 25.35 -19.77 -5.97
CA ARG A 12 24.04 -19.60 -6.62
C ARG A 12 22.92 -19.41 -5.60
N THR A 13 22.88 -20.20 -4.53
CA THR A 13 21.87 -20.05 -3.46
C THR A 13 21.99 -18.69 -2.78
N ARG A 14 23.21 -18.22 -2.50
CA ARG A 14 23.43 -16.89 -1.92
C ARG A 14 22.87 -15.78 -2.81
N TRP A 15 23.12 -15.84 -4.12
CA TRP A 15 22.57 -14.87 -5.07
C TRP A 15 21.05 -14.93 -5.18
N LEU A 16 20.45 -16.13 -5.15
CA LEU A 16 19.00 -16.29 -5.13
C LEU A 16 18.37 -15.68 -3.86
N VAL A 17 18.99 -15.88 -2.70
CA VAL A 17 18.53 -15.28 -1.44
C VAL A 17 18.62 -13.76 -1.49
N ILE A 18 19.74 -13.22 -1.98
CA ILE A 18 19.90 -11.76 -2.15
C ILE A 18 18.83 -11.21 -3.09
N ALA A 19 18.60 -11.86 -4.24
CA ALA A 19 17.57 -11.46 -5.19
C ALA A 19 16.17 -11.47 -4.57
N ALA A 20 15.84 -12.52 -3.78
CA ALA A 20 14.56 -12.61 -3.09
C ALA A 20 14.38 -11.50 -2.05
N ILE A 21 15.43 -11.16 -1.28
CA ILE A 21 15.40 -10.05 -0.32
C ILE A 21 15.19 -8.72 -1.04
N VAL A 22 15.97 -8.44 -2.09
CA VAL A 22 15.85 -7.20 -2.87
C VAL A 22 14.45 -7.07 -3.46
N LEU A 23 13.91 -8.16 -4.03
CA LEU A 23 12.55 -8.18 -4.56
C LEU A 23 11.52 -7.91 -3.46
N GLY A 24 11.64 -8.56 -2.31
CA GLY A 24 10.73 -8.35 -1.17
C GLY A 24 10.74 -6.90 -0.68
N VAL A 25 11.93 -6.30 -0.53
CA VAL A 25 12.08 -4.89 -0.15
C VAL A 25 11.46 -3.97 -1.21
N ALA A 26 11.70 -4.23 -2.49
CA ALA A 26 11.13 -3.43 -3.58
C ALA A 26 9.60 -3.49 -3.59
N VAL A 27 9.01 -4.67 -3.40
CA VAL A 27 7.55 -4.85 -3.30
C VAL A 27 6.99 -4.12 -2.09
N PHE A 28 7.62 -4.26 -0.93
CA PHE A 28 7.18 -3.58 0.29
C PHE A 28 7.21 -2.05 0.12
N VAL A 29 8.32 -1.49 -0.37
CA VAL A 29 8.43 -0.04 -0.62
C VAL A 29 7.40 0.41 -1.65
N GLY A 30 7.24 -0.31 -2.75
CA GLY A 30 6.25 0.00 -3.79
C GLY A 30 4.81 -0.01 -3.28
N ALA A 31 4.44 -1.01 -2.47
CA ALA A 31 3.10 -1.09 -1.87
C ALA A 31 2.83 0.09 -0.94
N ASN A 32 3.78 0.46 -0.08
CA ASN A 32 3.62 1.59 0.83
C ASN A 32 3.58 2.93 0.07
N ALA A 33 4.42 3.11 -0.95
CA ALA A 33 4.37 4.29 -1.82
C ALA A 33 3.02 4.41 -2.55
N HIS A 34 2.46 3.29 -3.01
CA HIS A 34 1.12 3.25 -3.60
C HIS A 34 0.04 3.71 -2.61
N LEU A 35 0.10 3.27 -1.34
CA LEU A 35 -0.87 3.73 -0.32
C LEU A 35 -0.79 5.23 -0.07
N ILE A 36 0.42 5.79 -0.03
CA ILE A 36 0.63 7.25 0.08
C ILE A 36 0.05 7.96 -1.15
N TYR A 37 0.29 7.44 -2.35
CA TYR A 37 -0.29 8.01 -3.57
C TYR A 37 -1.83 7.99 -3.52
N VAL A 38 -2.41 6.86 -3.13
CA VAL A 38 -3.87 6.70 -3.03
C VAL A 38 -4.45 7.68 -2.02
N SER A 39 -3.84 7.92 -0.86
CA SER A 39 -4.39 8.86 0.12
C SER A 39 -4.53 10.28 -0.45
N PHE A 40 -3.61 10.70 -1.32
CA PHE A 40 -3.70 12.00 -2.02
C PHE A 40 -4.64 11.96 -3.21
N ALA A 41 -4.60 10.89 -4.03
CA ALA A 41 -5.44 10.74 -5.21
C ALA A 41 -6.91 10.54 -4.86
N SER A 42 -7.19 9.97 -3.68
CA SER A 42 -8.52 9.67 -3.21
C SER A 42 -9.35 10.91 -2.89
N GLN A 43 -8.80 12.14 -2.97
CA GLN A 43 -9.46 13.43 -2.71
C GLN A 43 -10.95 13.22 -2.47
N PRO A 44 -11.37 12.85 -1.24
CA PRO A 44 -12.78 12.63 -1.00
C PRO A 44 -13.32 14.03 -1.14
N ALA A 45 -13.97 14.33 -2.26
CA ALA A 45 -14.46 15.66 -2.56
C ALA A 45 -15.11 16.13 -1.28
N CYS A 46 -14.55 17.16 -0.64
CA CYS A 46 -15.11 17.72 0.56
C CYS A 46 -16.39 18.39 0.10
N VAL A 47 -17.46 17.59 0.00
CA VAL A 47 -18.80 18.09 -0.26
C VAL A 47 -19.10 19.08 0.84
N ASP A 48 -19.80 20.16 0.51
CA ASP A 48 -20.24 21.13 1.51
C ASP A 48 -21.09 20.41 2.55
N HIS A 49 -20.45 20.02 3.65
CA HIS A 49 -21.12 19.36 4.75
C HIS A 49 -21.91 20.43 5.49
N ALA A 50 -23.25 20.30 5.45
CA ALA A 50 -24.10 21.13 6.29
C ALA A 50 -23.74 20.91 7.76
N LYS A 51 -23.52 21.99 8.51
CA LYS A 51 -23.25 21.90 9.95
C LYS A 51 -24.44 21.24 10.66
N PRO A 52 -24.21 20.57 11.81
CA PRO A 52 -25.29 20.08 12.64
C PRO A 52 -26.32 21.19 12.92
N GLY A 53 -27.56 21.00 12.50
CA GLY A 53 -28.65 21.98 12.64
C GLY A 53 -28.93 22.87 11.42
N GLU A 54 -28.09 22.85 10.37
CA GLU A 54 -28.27 23.63 9.14
C GLU A 54 -28.68 22.79 7.91
N MET A 55 -28.97 21.51 8.11
CA MET A 55 -29.23 20.55 7.04
C MET A 55 -30.53 20.86 6.28
N ARG A 56 -30.43 21.13 4.97
CA ARG A 56 -31.57 21.26 4.05
C ARG A 56 -31.81 19.97 3.25
N ALA A 57 -33.03 19.79 2.75
CA ALA A 57 -33.37 18.65 1.90
C ALA A 57 -32.42 18.56 0.69
N GLY A 58 -31.78 17.41 0.50
CA GLY A 58 -30.79 17.18 -0.56
C GLY A 58 -29.33 17.49 -0.20
N GLN A 59 -29.04 17.92 1.03
CA GLN A 59 -27.66 18.12 1.50
C GLN A 59 -27.11 16.90 2.25
N TYR A 60 -25.80 16.68 2.14
CA TYR A 60 -25.08 15.65 2.88
C TYR A 60 -24.46 16.27 4.13
N SER A 61 -24.78 15.74 5.31
CA SER A 61 -24.13 16.13 6.57
C SER A 61 -23.16 15.03 7.01
N ALA A 62 -22.20 15.39 7.87
CA ALA A 62 -21.32 14.41 8.48
C ALA A 62 -22.13 13.42 9.33
N ALA A 63 -21.72 12.15 9.33
CA ALA A 63 -22.33 11.14 10.20
C ALA A 63 -22.17 11.55 11.68
N LYS A 64 -23.22 11.31 12.48
CA LYS A 64 -23.21 11.63 13.91
C LYS A 64 -22.18 10.75 14.63
N SER A 65 -21.37 11.34 15.51
CA SER A 65 -20.48 10.58 16.38
C SER A 65 -21.30 9.62 17.26
N SER A 66 -20.76 8.44 17.52
CA SER A 66 -21.34 7.47 18.47
C SER A 66 -21.04 7.84 19.93
N CYS A 67 -20.22 8.85 20.16
CA CYS A 67 -19.87 9.44 21.44
C CYS A 67 -20.66 10.73 21.68
#